data_AF-A0A1A9D5Y7-F1
#
_entry.id   AF-A0A1A9D5Y7-F1
#
_cell.length_a   1.000
_cell.length_b   1.000
_cell.length_c   1.000
_cell.angle_alpha   90.00
_cell.angle_beta   90.00
_cell.angle_gamma   90.00
#
_symmetry.space_group_name_H-M   'P 1'
#
loop_
_entity.id
_entity.type
_entity.pdbx_description
1 polymer ?
#
loop_
_entity_poly.entity_id
_entity_poly.type
_entity_poly.pdbx_seq_one_letter_code
_entity_poly.pdbx_strand_id
1 'polypeptide(L)'
;MELREDGTALLEKLDGQDFDFDDGWRLSGTGTWQLTDDGGGQVLRLALSARTRVESRSPATATDTSTPTPPSTYAWSFYVGRDKHDEVRLFFFYGDPDAGNRYVMTRETGS
;
A
#
# COMPACT_ATOMS: atom_id res chain seq x y z
N MET A 1 6.34 3.21 -6.28
CA MET A 1 5.25 2.69 -7.14
C MET A 1 5.16 3.53 -8.40
N GLU A 2 4.99 2.86 -9.53
CA GLU A 2 4.75 3.47 -10.83
C GLU A 2 3.40 2.97 -11.35
N LEU A 3 2.50 3.90 -11.69
CA LEU A 3 1.20 3.63 -12.28
C LEU A 3 1.25 4.08 -13.74
N ARG A 4 0.97 3.18 -14.67
CA ARG A 4 1.02 3.47 -16.11
C ARG A 4 -0.37 3.70 -16.68
N GLU A 5 -0.50 4.55 -17.68
CA GLU A 5 -1.79 4.92 -18.28
C GLU A 5 -2.56 3.72 -18.87
N ASP A 6 -1.85 2.65 -19.22
CA ASP A 6 -2.45 1.40 -19.71
C ASP A 6 -3.09 0.53 -18.60
N GLY A 7 -3.10 1.01 -17.36
CA GLY A 7 -3.64 0.30 -16.20
C GLY A 7 -2.68 -0.71 -15.57
N THR A 8 -1.43 -0.81 -16.04
CA THR A 8 -0.40 -1.63 -15.39
C THR A 8 0.36 -0.85 -14.32
N ALA A 9 0.93 -1.58 -13.35
CA ALA A 9 1.67 -1.00 -12.24
C ALA A 9 2.95 -1.77 -11.93
N LEU A 10 3.98 -1.03 -11.51
CA LEU A 10 5.16 -1.56 -10.85
C LEU A 10 5.14 -1.18 -9.37
N LEU A 11 5.13 -2.20 -8.52
CA LEU A 11 5.02 -2.09 -7.08
C LEU A 11 6.38 -2.35 -6.45
N GLU A 12 6.77 -1.50 -5.51
CA GLU A 12 8.04 -1.62 -4.79
C GLU A 12 7.82 -1.36 -3.32
N LYS A 13 8.12 -2.36 -2.49
CA LYS A 13 8.12 -2.27 -1.02
C LYS A 13 6.78 -1.79 -0.42
N LEU A 14 5.64 -2.22 -0.99
CA LEU A 14 4.35 -1.85 -0.43
C LEU A 14 4.03 -2.69 0.81
N ASP A 15 3.78 -2.02 1.93
CA ASP A 15 3.35 -2.64 3.18
C ASP A 15 1.92 -3.21 3.05
N GLY A 16 1.57 -4.19 3.89
CA GLY A 16 0.19 -4.68 4.01
C GLY A 16 -0.79 -3.58 4.42
N GLN A 17 -2.06 -3.74 4.04
CA GLN A 17 -3.12 -2.80 4.36
C GLN A 17 -3.93 -3.29 5.56
N ASP A 18 -4.61 -2.38 6.26
CA ASP A 18 -5.51 -2.67 7.38
C ASP A 18 -4.79 -3.48 8.48
N PHE A 19 -5.27 -4.67 8.81
CA PHE A 19 -4.68 -5.56 9.81
C PHE A 19 -3.39 -6.23 9.33
N ASP A 20 -3.25 -6.43 8.01
CA ASP A 20 -2.04 -7.03 7.44
C ASP A 20 -0.84 -6.08 7.51
N PHE A 21 -1.07 -4.80 7.83
CA PHE A 21 0.01 -3.84 8.06
C PHE A 21 0.95 -4.34 9.16
N ASP A 22 0.44 -4.99 10.20
CA ASP A 22 1.21 -5.45 11.36
C ASP A 22 2.07 -6.68 11.07
N ASP A 23 1.77 -7.44 10.01
CA ASP A 23 2.59 -8.56 9.57
C ASP A 23 3.99 -8.15 9.12
N GLY A 24 4.17 -6.85 8.82
CA GLY A 24 5.46 -6.23 8.58
C GLY A 24 6.15 -6.68 7.29
N TRP A 25 5.46 -7.41 6.41
CA TRP A 25 5.97 -7.70 5.07
C TRP A 25 5.84 -6.47 4.15
N ARG A 26 6.70 -6.44 3.14
CA ARG A 26 6.73 -5.45 2.05
C ARG A 26 6.79 -6.17 0.72
N LEU A 27 5.80 -5.95 -0.13
CA LEU A 27 5.66 -6.64 -1.42
C LEU A 27 6.14 -5.76 -2.57
N SER A 28 6.85 -6.39 -3.49
CA SER A 28 7.18 -5.81 -4.79
C SER A 28 6.79 -6.77 -5.91
N GLY A 29 6.48 -6.21 -7.07
CA GLY A 29 6.11 -6.99 -8.25
C GLY A 29 5.33 -6.18 -9.26
N THR A 30 4.68 -6.88 -10.18
CA THR A 30 3.86 -6.27 -11.21
C THR A 30 2.38 -6.46 -10.90
N GLY A 31 1.58 -5.52 -11.36
CA GLY A 31 0.16 -5.49 -11.07
C GLY A 31 -0.64 -4.64 -12.04
N THR A 32 -1.89 -4.43 -11.66
CA THR A 32 -2.82 -3.54 -12.36
C THR A 32 -3.39 -2.53 -11.40
N TRP A 33 -3.78 -1.36 -11.91
CA TRP A 33 -4.44 -0.34 -11.11
C TRP A 33 -5.65 0.25 -11.83
N GLN A 34 -6.57 0.78 -11.03
CA GLN A 34 -7.72 1.54 -11.49
C GLN A 34 -8.01 2.67 -10.50
N LEU A 35 -8.41 3.84 -11.00
CA LEU A 35 -8.94 4.92 -10.18
C LEU A 35 -10.46 4.88 -10.26
N THR A 36 -11.11 4.74 -9.13
CA THR A 36 -12.56 4.76 -9.00
C THR A 36 -12.99 6.00 -8.22
N ASP A 37 -14.14 6.55 -8.57
CA ASP A 37 -14.80 7.62 -7.84
C ASP A 37 -16.00 7.04 -7.10
N ASP A 38 -16.12 7.31 -5.80
CA ASP A 38 -17.27 6.93 -4.98
C ASP A 38 -17.79 8.11 -4.17
N GLY A 39 -18.90 7.93 -3.45
CA GLY A 39 -19.51 8.99 -2.66
C GLY A 39 -18.61 9.56 -1.54
N GLY A 40 -17.50 8.90 -1.22
CA GLY A 40 -16.46 9.33 -0.27
C GLY A 40 -15.21 9.91 -0.94
N GLY A 41 -15.15 9.94 -2.27
CA GLY A 41 -14.07 10.52 -3.06
C GLY A 41 -13.36 9.51 -3.96
N GLN A 42 -12.15 9.86 -4.38
CA GLN A 42 -11.36 9.02 -5.29
C GLN A 42 -10.59 7.93 -4.54
N VAL A 43 -10.65 6.71 -5.05
CA VAL A 43 -9.97 5.52 -4.53
C VAL A 43 -9.15 4.87 -5.63
N LEU A 44 -7.86 4.68 -5.39
CA LEU A 44 -6.96 3.91 -6.24
C LEU A 44 -7.00 2.44 -5.81
N ARG A 45 -7.54 1.57 -6.66
CA ARG A 45 -7.52 0.11 -6.49
C ARG A 45 -6.29 -0.45 -7.18
N LEU A 46 -5.42 -1.09 -6.42
CA LEU A 46 -4.18 -1.67 -6.91
C LEU A 46 -4.17 -3.16 -6.63
N ALA A 47 -3.82 -3.98 -7.62
CA ALA A 47 -3.71 -5.42 -7.47
C ALA A 47 -2.32 -5.89 -7.88
N LEU A 48 -1.57 -6.49 -6.97
CA LEU A 48 -0.36 -7.26 -7.25
C LEU A 48 -0.76 -8.58 -7.91
N SER A 49 -0.40 -8.75 -9.17
CA SER A 49 -0.69 -9.96 -9.95
C SER A 49 0.46 -10.96 -9.92
N ALA A 50 1.71 -10.47 -9.88
CA ALA A 50 2.89 -11.31 -9.81
C ALA A 50 3.94 -10.70 -8.87
N ARG A 51 4.07 -11.30 -7.68
CA ARG A 51 5.10 -10.91 -6.71
C ARG A 51 6.49 -11.32 -7.19
N THR A 52 7.42 -10.36 -7.18
CA THR A 52 8.84 -10.58 -7.53
C THR A 52 9.77 -10.51 -6.34
N ARG A 53 9.38 -9.78 -5.27
CA ARG A 53 10.21 -9.63 -4.06
C ARG A 53 9.36 -9.47 -2.81
N VAL A 54 9.91 -9.93 -1.70
CA VAL A 54 9.42 -9.69 -0.35
C VAL A 54 10.55 -9.12 0.48
N GLU A 55 10.25 -8.09 1.26
CA GLU A 55 11.12 -7.51 2.28
C GLU A 55 10.36 -7.39 3.61
N SER A 56 11.06 -7.07 4.69
CA SER A 56 10.45 -6.76 5.99
C SER A 56 10.58 -5.27 6.29
N ARG A 57 9.54 -4.68 6.89
CA ARG A 57 9.55 -3.30 7.40
C ARG A 57 10.38 -3.22 8.67
N SER A 58 11.25 -2.21 8.76
CA SER A 58 12.05 -1.91 9.95
C SER A 58 11.44 -0.77 10.78
N PRO A 59 11.53 -0.81 12.12
CA PRO A 59 11.97 -1.96 12.91
C PRO A 59 10.92 -3.08 12.82
N ALA A 60 11.38 -4.31 12.64
CA ALA A 60 10.48 -5.45 12.65
C ALA A 60 10.01 -5.67 14.10
N THR A 61 8.79 -5.25 14.44
CA THR A 61 8.10 -5.71 15.65
C THR A 61 7.63 -7.15 15.42
N ALA A 62 8.53 -8.05 15.03
CA ALA A 62 8.20 -9.45 14.86
C ALA A 62 8.09 -10.05 16.26
N THR A 63 6.90 -10.02 16.85
CA THR A 63 6.61 -10.74 18.09
C THR A 63 6.53 -12.24 17.77
N ASP A 64 7.69 -12.91 17.68
CA ASP A 64 8.02 -14.36 17.81
C ASP A 64 6.93 -15.44 17.58
N THR A 65 5.92 -15.14 16.78
CA THR A 65 4.76 -15.99 16.52
C THR A 65 4.53 -15.93 15.02
N SER A 66 4.96 -16.97 14.33
CA SER A 66 4.67 -17.31 12.94
C SER A 66 4.24 -16.11 12.09
N THR A 67 5.21 -15.31 11.62
CA THR A 67 4.92 -14.27 10.62
C THR A 67 4.19 -14.94 9.46
N PRO A 68 2.96 -14.51 9.14
CA PRO A 68 2.16 -15.18 8.12
C PRO A 68 2.93 -15.15 6.80
N THR A 69 2.81 -16.24 6.04
CA THR A 69 3.49 -16.34 4.75
C THR A 69 2.97 -15.22 3.85
N PRO A 70 3.84 -14.32 3.36
CA PRO A 70 3.39 -13.22 2.53
C PRO A 70 2.68 -13.77 1.28
N PRO A 71 1.64 -13.11 0.77
CA PRO A 71 0.85 -13.66 -0.33
C PRO A 71 1.48 -13.38 -1.69
N SER A 72 1.27 -14.28 -2.67
CA SER A 72 1.79 -14.14 -4.04
C SER A 72 1.02 -13.11 -4.89
N THR A 73 -0.21 -12.80 -4.48
CA THR A 73 -1.08 -11.73 -5.01
C THR A 73 -1.65 -10.95 -3.84
N TYR A 74 -1.94 -9.66 -4.02
CA TYR A 74 -2.48 -8.83 -2.95
C TYR A 74 -3.20 -7.63 -3.56
N ALA A 75 -4.15 -7.05 -2.83
CA ALA A 75 -4.88 -5.87 -3.29
C ALA A 75 -4.82 -4.76 -2.25
N TRP A 76 -4.64 -3.53 -2.71
CA TRP A 76 -4.73 -2.32 -1.90
C TRP A 76 -5.85 -1.44 -2.43
N SER A 77 -6.47 -0.69 -1.52
CA SER A 77 -7.33 0.45 -1.82
C SER A 77 -6.75 1.69 -1.14
N PHE A 78 -6.20 2.61 -1.94
CA PHE A 78 -5.67 3.88 -1.43
C PHE A 78 -6.68 4.99 -1.64
N TYR A 79 -6.97 5.74 -0.59
CA TYR A 79 -7.70 7.00 -0.70
C TYR A 79 -6.79 8.07 -1.29
N VAL A 80 -7.36 8.89 -2.17
CA VAL A 80 -6.68 10.05 -2.74
C VAL A 80 -7.07 11.29 -1.92
N GLY A 81 -6.11 11.87 -1.25
CA GLY A 81 -6.26 13.14 -0.52
C GLY A 81 -5.34 14.21 -1.06
N ARG A 82 -5.55 15.44 -0.60
CA ARG A 82 -4.59 16.53 -0.77
C ARG A 82 -4.11 17.03 0.58
N ASP A 83 -2.86 17.47 0.65
CA ASP A 83 -2.33 18.08 1.86
C ASP A 83 -2.54 19.60 1.89
N LYS A 84 -1.97 20.25 2.91
CA LYS A 84 -2.10 21.70 3.09
C LYS A 84 -1.44 22.54 1.99
N HIS A 85 -0.62 21.94 1.13
CA HIS A 85 0.02 22.57 -0.02
C HIS A 85 -0.62 22.13 -1.35
N ASP A 86 -1.77 21.47 -1.30
CA ASP A 86 -2.50 20.93 -2.46
C ASP A 86 -1.78 19.76 -3.16
N GLU A 87 -0.79 19.13 -2.51
CA GLU A 87 -0.09 17.96 -3.06
C GLU A 87 -0.94 16.70 -2.91
N VAL A 88 -1.03 15.93 -3.98
CA VAL A 88 -1.76 14.64 -4.00
C VAL A 88 -1.02 13.62 -3.13
N ARG A 89 -1.77 13.00 -2.22
CA ARG A 89 -1.30 11.93 -1.34
C ARG A 89 -2.18 10.71 -1.45
N LEU A 90 -1.54 9.54 -1.50
CA LEU A 90 -2.19 8.25 -1.36
C LEU A 90 -2.05 7.78 0.08
N PHE A 91 -3.14 7.32 0.69
CA PHE A 91 -3.10 6.78 2.04
C PHE A 91 -4.11 5.65 2.24
N PHE A 92 -3.85 4.81 3.23
CA PHE A 92 -4.82 3.86 3.78
C PHE A 92 -4.88 3.96 5.30
N PHE A 93 -5.94 3.43 5.90
CA PHE A 93 -6.05 3.30 7.35
C PHE A 93 -5.47 1.95 7.78
N TYR A 94 -4.82 1.90 8.94
CA TYR A 94 -4.26 0.65 9.47
C TYR A 94 -4.62 0.45 10.94
N GLY A 95 -4.77 -0.81 11.35
CA GLY A 95 -5.28 -1.15 12.68
C GLY A 95 -6.75 -0.75 12.87
N ASP A 96 -7.08 -0.26 14.08
CA ASP A 96 -8.43 0.21 14.40
C ASP A 96 -8.81 1.44 13.56
N PRO A 97 -9.82 1.34 12.67
CA PRO A 97 -10.23 2.46 11.82
C PRO A 97 -10.80 3.64 12.61
N ASP A 98 -11.39 3.40 13.79
CA ASP A 98 -11.92 4.46 14.66
C ASP A 98 -10.79 5.27 15.33
N ALA A 99 -9.59 4.70 15.43
CA ALA A 99 -8.40 5.42 15.88
C ALA A 99 -7.87 6.41 14.82
N GLY A 100 -8.29 6.28 13.55
CA GLY A 100 -7.90 7.21 12.49
C GLY A 100 -6.42 7.15 12.10
N ASN A 101 -5.73 6.05 12.40
CA ASN A 101 -4.33 5.85 12.05
C ASN A 101 -4.18 5.74 10.54
N ARG A 102 -3.49 6.70 9.92
CA ARG A 102 -3.30 6.76 8.46
C ARG A 102 -1.86 6.49 8.09
N TYR A 103 -1.65 5.54 7.19
CA TYR A 103 -0.39 5.34 6.51
C TYR A 103 -0.37 6.13 5.21
N VAL A 104 0.43 7.19 5.16
CA VAL A 104 0.60 8.00 3.95
C VAL A 104 1.75 7.44 3.13
N MET A 105 1.48 7.09 1.87
CA MET A 105 2.53 6.68 0.96
C MET A 105 3.46 7.85 0.70
N THR A 106 4.74 7.65 0.99
CA THR A 106 5.79 8.58 0.59
C THR A 106 6.57 7.95 -0.55
N ARG A 107 6.89 8.78 -1.55
CA ARG A 107 7.93 8.42 -2.51
C ARG A 107 9.26 8.59 -1.78
N GLU A 108 10.14 7.59 -1.80
CA GLU A 108 11.53 7.83 -1.48
C GLU A 108 12.05 8.83 -2.53
N THR A 109 12.24 10.08 -2.13
CA THR A 109 13.02 11.03 -2.92
C THR A 109 14.44 10.49 -2.90
N GLY A 110 14.86 9.89 -4.01
CA GLY A 110 16.23 9.41 -4.17
C GLY A 110 17.21 10.50 -3.75
N SER A 111 18.10 10.16 -2.81
CA SER A 111 19.31 10.94 -2.54
C SER A 111 20.35 10.64 -3.61
#